data_AF-A0A1C3WL32-F1
#
_entry.id   AF-A0A1C3WL32-F1
#
_cell.length_a   1.000
_cell.length_b   1.000
_cell.length_c   1.000
_cell.angle_alpha   90.00
_cell.angle_beta   90.00
_cell.angle_gamma   90.00
#
_symmetry.space_group_name_H-M   'P 1'
#
loop_
_entity.id
_entity.type
_entity.pdbx_description
1 polymer ?
#
loop_
_entity_poly.entity_id
_entity_poly.type
_entity_poly.pdbx_seq_one_letter_code
_entity_poly.pdbx_strand_id
1 'polypeptide(L)'
;MLFRIVSLSSTIFMLMAAALPQTGPIPEQKPDSGQEQPAETPPIPMTKPAVSSEEPAAPEDQSATGEMQGPPRPPLTIASEPDEEHIACMTKLTAMGATLKEIPRIDDGNGCGIDKPIALASPLPGIELKPEGKMRCETALALAQWMKTSVISSAAALENGKIVTINQASTYICRLRNNASAGKISEHARGNAIDIASFTFENGKTIGVEPRREDPTLTGAFQRAASASACLYFTTVLDPESDAAHETHFHLDVLERNGGFRYCH
;
A
#
# COMPACT_ATOMS: atom_id res chain seq x y z
N MET A 1 -1.97 83.92 -8.85
CA MET A 1 -3.03 83.00 -9.29
C MET A 1 -2.63 81.57 -8.92
N LEU A 2 -3.47 80.97 -8.09
CA LEU A 2 -3.68 79.54 -7.78
C LEU A 2 -2.49 78.63 -7.43
N PHE A 3 -2.37 78.39 -6.12
CA PHE A 3 -1.96 77.15 -5.49
C PHE A 3 -2.75 75.94 -6.03
N ARG A 4 -2.08 74.80 -6.26
CA ARG A 4 -2.73 73.48 -6.20
C ARG A 4 -1.92 72.53 -5.33
N ILE A 5 -2.40 72.42 -4.09
CA ILE A 5 -2.18 71.36 -3.12
C ILE A 5 -2.76 70.08 -3.74
N VAL A 6 -1.96 69.02 -3.86
CA VAL A 6 -2.48 67.67 -4.09
C VAL A 6 -2.33 66.89 -2.78
N SER A 7 -3.48 66.47 -2.29
CA SER A 7 -3.76 65.88 -0.99
C SER A 7 -3.05 64.55 -0.79
N LEU A 8 -2.44 64.40 0.39
CA LEU A 8 -2.18 63.11 1.04
C LEU A 8 -3.48 62.31 1.12
N SER A 9 -3.45 61.06 0.67
CA SER A 9 -4.40 60.03 1.11
C SER A 9 -3.60 58.87 1.69
N SER A 10 -3.34 58.95 3.00
CA SER A 10 -2.90 57.81 3.81
C SER A 10 -3.97 56.73 3.75
N THR A 11 -3.67 55.62 3.07
CA THR A 11 -4.44 54.39 3.17
C THR A 11 -3.90 53.62 4.39
N ILE A 12 -4.60 53.74 5.51
CA ILE A 12 -4.38 52.92 6.70
C ILE A 12 -4.88 51.51 6.37
N PHE A 13 -3.97 50.57 6.18
CA PHE A 13 -4.30 49.14 6.11
C PHE A 13 -4.54 48.65 7.55
N MET A 14 -5.81 48.39 7.87
CA MET A 14 -6.23 47.82 9.13
C MET A 14 -5.87 46.32 9.12
N LEU A 15 -4.73 45.95 9.73
CA LEU A 15 -4.43 44.54 10.03
C LEU A 15 -5.44 44.06 11.07
N MET A 16 -6.45 43.32 10.65
CA MET A 16 -7.26 42.48 11.53
C MET A 16 -6.37 41.36 12.04
N ALA A 17 -5.95 41.45 13.30
CA ALA A 17 -5.31 40.36 14.01
C ALA A 17 -6.33 39.22 14.19
N ALA A 18 -6.22 38.17 13.37
CA ALA A 18 -6.83 36.90 13.70
C ALA A 18 -6.03 36.29 14.86
N ALA A 19 -6.50 36.54 16.09
CA ALA A 19 -5.96 35.87 17.27
C ALA A 19 -6.31 34.39 17.19
N LEU A 20 -5.30 33.53 17.17
CA LEU A 20 -5.46 32.08 17.36
C LEU A 20 -6.03 31.83 18.78
N PRO A 21 -6.96 30.87 18.96
CA PRO A 21 -7.42 30.49 20.28
C PRO A 21 -6.23 29.97 21.11
N GLN A 22 -6.06 30.51 22.33
CA GLN A 22 -4.95 30.15 23.22
C GLN A 22 -5.07 28.72 23.80
N THR A 23 -6.18 28.03 23.56
CA THR A 23 -6.40 26.66 24.00
C THR A 23 -6.95 25.84 22.84
N GLY A 24 -6.22 24.80 22.44
CA GLY A 24 -6.71 23.79 21.52
C GLY A 24 -7.84 22.96 22.14
N PRO A 25 -8.61 22.21 21.32
CA PRO A 25 -9.63 21.32 21.85
C PRO A 25 -8.99 20.27 22.77
N ILE A 26 -9.46 20.21 24.01
CA ILE A 26 -9.04 19.20 24.99
C ILE A 26 -9.73 17.88 24.61
N PRO A 27 -8.98 16.78 24.41
CA PRO A 27 -9.58 15.47 24.20
C PRO A 27 -10.46 15.07 25.39
N GLU A 28 -11.70 14.69 25.11
CA GLU A 28 -12.60 14.15 26.12
C GLU A 28 -12.03 12.83 26.66
N GLN A 29 -11.90 12.72 27.98
CA GLN A 29 -11.41 11.49 28.60
C GLN A 29 -12.44 10.37 28.41
N LYS A 30 -11.97 9.25 27.87
CA LYS A 30 -12.72 8.00 27.81
C LYS A 30 -13.11 7.56 29.23
N PRO A 31 -14.36 7.15 29.49
CA PRO A 31 -14.78 6.72 30.82
C PRO A 31 -13.95 5.53 31.30
N ASP A 32 -13.61 5.58 32.59
CA ASP A 32 -12.76 4.66 33.32
C ASP A 32 -13.37 3.26 33.32
N SER A 33 -12.81 2.34 32.52
CA SER A 33 -13.10 0.91 32.65
C SER A 33 -12.24 0.37 33.78
N GLY A 34 -12.89 0.16 34.91
CA GLY A 34 -12.30 -0.37 36.13
C GLY A 34 -11.46 -1.63 35.89
N GLN A 35 -10.40 -1.68 36.71
CA GLN A 35 -9.40 -2.73 36.92
C GLN A 35 -9.83 -4.16 36.57
N GLU A 36 -8.98 -4.86 35.82
CA GLU A 36 -8.99 -6.33 35.83
C GLU A 36 -7.59 -6.93 35.62
N GLN A 37 -7.11 -7.65 36.64
CA GLN A 37 -6.22 -8.81 36.53
C GLN A 37 -6.31 -9.61 37.86
N PRO A 38 -5.96 -10.92 37.92
CA PRO A 38 -5.68 -11.89 36.85
C PRO A 38 -6.41 -13.25 36.96
N ALA A 39 -6.48 -13.94 35.82
CA ALA A 39 -6.43 -15.40 35.54
C ALA A 39 -7.12 -16.41 36.48
N GLU A 40 -8.11 -17.13 35.94
CA GLU A 40 -8.44 -18.52 36.32
C GLU A 40 -8.83 -19.37 35.09
N THR A 41 -8.35 -20.61 35.08
CA THR A 41 -8.53 -21.67 34.08
C THR A 41 -9.99 -22.08 33.84
N PRO A 42 -10.37 -22.48 32.61
CA PRO A 42 -11.73 -22.98 32.35
C PRO A 42 -11.91 -24.44 32.84
N PRO A 43 -13.07 -24.78 33.42
CA PRO A 43 -13.34 -26.12 33.96
C PRO A 43 -13.73 -27.14 32.88
N ILE A 44 -13.34 -28.38 33.13
CA ILE A 44 -13.69 -29.59 32.36
C ILE A 44 -15.17 -29.94 32.60
N PRO A 45 -15.99 -30.22 31.56
CA PRO A 45 -17.36 -30.70 31.76
C PRO A 45 -17.39 -32.16 32.23
N MET A 46 -18.12 -32.41 33.32
CA MET A 46 -18.37 -33.74 33.90
C MET A 46 -19.32 -34.59 33.04
N THR A 47 -18.98 -35.87 32.98
CA THR A 47 -19.73 -37.02 32.44
C THR A 47 -21.08 -37.28 33.10
N LYS A 48 -22.05 -37.83 32.33
CA LYS A 48 -23.26 -38.53 32.83
C LYS A 48 -23.41 -39.89 32.09
N PRO A 49 -23.88 -40.96 32.77
CA PRO A 49 -23.30 -42.31 32.64
C PRO A 49 -23.98 -43.26 31.62
N ALA A 50 -23.25 -44.35 31.39
CA ALA A 50 -23.50 -45.46 30.48
C ALA A 50 -24.79 -46.26 30.75
N VAL A 51 -25.40 -46.72 29.65
CA VAL A 51 -26.20 -47.96 29.61
C VAL A 51 -25.77 -48.77 28.37
N SER A 52 -25.66 -50.07 28.62
CA SER A 52 -25.04 -51.14 27.84
C SER A 52 -25.84 -51.63 26.62
N SER A 53 -25.11 -52.24 25.67
CA SER A 53 -25.49 -53.30 24.69
C SER A 53 -26.63 -52.96 23.71
N GLU A 54 -26.51 -53.12 22.40
CA GLU A 54 -26.09 -54.29 21.63
C GLU A 54 -25.69 -53.87 20.20
N GLU A 55 -24.75 -54.60 19.62
CA GLU A 55 -24.38 -54.51 18.20
C GLU A 55 -25.36 -55.31 17.34
N PRO A 56 -25.82 -54.75 16.22
CA PRO A 56 -26.01 -55.57 15.03
C PRO A 56 -25.24 -54.97 13.84
N ALA A 57 -24.41 -55.82 13.23
CA ALA A 57 -23.75 -55.57 11.97
C ALA A 57 -24.78 -55.30 10.84
N ALA A 58 -24.51 -54.27 10.03
CA ALA A 58 -25.19 -53.96 8.78
C ALA A 58 -24.18 -53.29 7.81
N PRO A 59 -24.38 -53.40 6.50
CA PRO A 59 -23.41 -53.97 5.56
C PRO A 59 -22.43 -52.96 4.96
N GLU A 60 -21.35 -53.47 4.36
CA GLU A 60 -20.45 -52.70 3.49
C GLU A 60 -21.25 -52.02 2.36
N ASP A 61 -21.34 -50.69 2.41
CA ASP A 61 -21.82 -49.88 1.29
C ASP A 61 -20.63 -49.26 0.56
N GLN A 62 -20.24 -49.92 -0.53
CA GLN A 62 -19.41 -49.31 -1.56
C GLN A 62 -20.29 -48.35 -2.37
N SER A 63 -20.26 -47.05 -2.05
CA SER A 63 -20.62 -46.07 -3.09
C SER A 63 -20.11 -44.65 -2.81
N ALA A 64 -19.38 -44.17 -3.82
CA ALA A 64 -19.16 -42.78 -4.20
C ALA A 64 -18.44 -41.85 -3.20
N THR A 65 -17.12 -41.76 -3.36
CA THR A 65 -16.38 -40.50 -3.25
C THR A 65 -16.90 -39.52 -4.31
N GLY A 66 -18.08 -38.94 -4.07
CA GLY A 66 -18.55 -37.79 -4.82
C GLY A 66 -17.87 -36.55 -4.28
N GLU A 67 -16.76 -36.12 -4.88
CA GLU A 67 -16.35 -34.73 -4.78
C GLU A 67 -17.54 -33.90 -5.26
N MET A 68 -18.26 -33.24 -4.34
CA MET A 68 -19.20 -32.18 -4.70
C MET A 68 -18.37 -31.08 -5.36
N GLN A 69 -18.23 -31.15 -6.67
CA GLN A 69 -17.75 -30.06 -7.49
C GLN A 69 -18.80 -28.97 -7.36
N GLY A 70 -18.52 -28.00 -6.49
CA GLY A 70 -19.27 -26.76 -6.41
C GLY A 70 -19.38 -26.12 -7.79
N PRO A 71 -20.30 -25.16 -7.98
CA PRO A 71 -20.48 -24.50 -9.27
C PRO A 71 -19.12 -24.03 -9.82
N PRO A 72 -18.86 -24.20 -11.13
CA PRO A 72 -17.57 -23.89 -11.72
C PRO A 72 -17.20 -22.45 -11.40
N ARG A 73 -15.99 -22.26 -10.85
CA ARG A 73 -15.50 -20.92 -10.51
C ARG A 73 -15.43 -20.10 -11.80
N PRO A 74 -15.91 -18.84 -11.81
CA PRO A 74 -15.78 -17.99 -12.99
C PRO A 74 -14.33 -17.96 -13.47
N PRO A 75 -14.08 -17.98 -14.80
CA PRO A 75 -12.72 -17.91 -15.30
C PRO A 75 -12.07 -16.62 -14.81
N LEU A 76 -10.81 -16.73 -14.35
CA LEU A 76 -10.04 -15.55 -13.99
C LEU A 76 -9.72 -14.79 -15.28
N THR A 77 -10.19 -13.55 -15.38
CA THR A 77 -9.97 -12.67 -16.52
C THR A 77 -9.13 -11.47 -16.12
N ILE A 78 -8.47 -10.87 -17.11
CA ILE A 78 -7.78 -9.60 -16.96
C ILE A 78 -8.85 -8.50 -16.87
N ALA A 79 -8.76 -7.67 -15.84
CA ALA A 79 -9.65 -6.52 -15.68
C ALA A 79 -9.42 -5.53 -16.83
N SER A 80 -10.49 -5.09 -17.48
CA SER A 80 -10.39 -4.06 -18.50
C SER A 80 -10.16 -2.70 -17.86
N GLU A 81 -9.32 -1.88 -18.50
CA GLU A 81 -8.99 -0.52 -18.07
C GLU A 81 -9.66 0.47 -19.02
N PRO A 82 -10.54 1.38 -18.56
CA PRO A 82 -11.17 2.37 -19.43
C PRO A 82 -10.15 3.27 -20.14
N ASP A 83 -10.37 3.57 -21.44
CA ASP A 83 -9.47 4.44 -22.22
C ASP A 83 -9.28 5.82 -21.57
N GLU A 84 -10.37 6.43 -21.13
CA GLU A 84 -10.36 7.77 -20.53
C GLU A 84 -9.52 7.82 -19.24
N GLU A 85 -9.71 6.85 -18.35
CA GLU A 85 -8.96 6.76 -17.08
C GLU A 85 -7.47 6.52 -17.32
N HIS A 86 -7.14 5.61 -18.24
CA HIS A 86 -5.77 5.34 -18.63
C HIS A 86 -5.08 6.58 -19.21
N ILE A 87 -5.72 7.27 -20.17
CA ILE A 87 -5.18 8.50 -20.78
C ILE A 87 -5.00 9.59 -19.73
N ALA A 88 -5.97 9.76 -18.82
CA ALA A 88 -5.88 10.74 -17.74
C ALA A 88 -4.72 10.43 -16.78
N CYS A 89 -4.51 9.15 -16.44
CA CYS A 89 -3.39 8.71 -15.63
C CYS A 89 -2.05 8.99 -16.33
N MET A 90 -1.92 8.61 -17.61
CA MET A 90 -0.70 8.80 -18.41
C MET A 90 -0.33 10.27 -18.54
N THR A 91 -1.33 11.14 -18.70
CA THR A 91 -1.16 12.59 -18.73
C THR A 91 -0.59 13.11 -17.40
N LYS A 92 -1.16 12.68 -16.26
CA LYS A 92 -0.68 13.08 -14.94
C LYS A 92 0.75 12.60 -14.68
N LEU A 93 1.03 11.34 -14.99
CA LEU A 93 2.34 10.73 -14.75
C LEU A 93 3.43 11.39 -15.62
N THR A 94 3.11 11.69 -16.88
CA THR A 94 4.00 12.44 -17.78
C THR A 94 4.23 13.87 -17.28
N ALA A 95 3.19 14.56 -16.79
CA ALA A 95 3.33 15.90 -16.20
C ALA A 95 4.17 15.92 -14.92
N MET A 96 4.33 14.79 -14.25
CA MET A 96 5.26 14.62 -13.12
C MET A 96 6.72 14.41 -13.57
N GLY A 97 6.97 14.27 -14.87
CA GLY A 97 8.30 14.05 -15.45
C GLY A 97 8.76 12.61 -15.40
N ALA A 98 7.84 11.65 -15.28
CA ALA A 98 8.16 10.23 -15.33
C ALA A 98 8.70 9.82 -16.71
N THR A 99 9.65 8.89 -16.73
CA THR A 99 10.12 8.22 -17.95
C THR A 99 9.49 6.83 -18.02
N LEU A 100 8.64 6.63 -19.01
CA LEU A 100 7.88 5.40 -19.22
C LEU A 100 7.62 5.16 -20.71
N LYS A 101 7.18 3.95 -21.03
CA LYS A 101 6.67 3.56 -22.34
C LYS A 101 5.43 2.70 -22.18
N GLU A 102 4.44 2.88 -23.03
CA GLU A 102 3.37 1.90 -23.21
C GLU A 102 3.95 0.63 -23.83
N ILE A 103 3.51 -0.53 -23.37
CA ILE A 103 3.92 -1.82 -23.92
C ILE A 103 2.68 -2.61 -24.35
N PRO A 104 2.82 -3.64 -25.21
CA PRO A 104 1.67 -4.46 -25.60
C PRO A 104 0.97 -5.07 -24.39
N ARG A 105 -0.36 -5.23 -24.48
CA ARG A 105 -1.19 -5.94 -23.51
C ARG A 105 -0.50 -7.24 -23.08
N ILE A 106 -0.45 -7.47 -21.77
CA ILE A 106 0.09 -8.70 -21.20
C ILE A 106 -1.08 -9.63 -20.91
N ASP A 107 -1.05 -10.84 -21.47
CA ASP A 107 -2.01 -11.90 -21.21
C ASP A 107 -1.26 -13.23 -21.11
N ASP A 108 -0.90 -13.59 -19.88
CA ASP A 108 -0.15 -14.82 -19.57
C ASP A 108 -1.12 -15.98 -19.26
N GLY A 109 -2.43 -15.79 -19.48
CA GLY A 109 -3.47 -16.77 -19.16
C GLY A 109 -3.74 -16.92 -17.66
N ASN A 110 -4.70 -17.77 -17.31
CA ASN A 110 -5.11 -18.03 -15.92
C ASN A 110 -5.45 -16.78 -15.10
N GLY A 111 -5.87 -15.70 -15.77
CA GLY A 111 -6.18 -14.40 -15.19
C GLY A 111 -4.98 -13.48 -14.94
N CYS A 112 -3.76 -13.92 -15.23
CA CYS A 112 -2.57 -13.07 -15.17
C CYS A 112 -2.51 -12.15 -16.37
N GLY A 113 -2.30 -10.86 -16.13
CA GLY A 113 -2.14 -9.90 -17.20
C GLY A 113 -2.46 -8.48 -16.79
N ILE A 114 -2.19 -7.58 -17.73
CA ILE A 114 -2.44 -6.15 -17.61
C ILE A 114 -3.05 -5.72 -18.94
N ASP A 115 -4.21 -5.06 -18.90
CA ASP A 115 -4.90 -4.61 -20.12
C ASP A 115 -4.08 -3.53 -20.83
N LYS A 116 -3.63 -2.52 -20.06
CA LYS A 116 -2.86 -1.38 -20.56
C LYS A 116 -1.57 -1.16 -19.78
N PRO A 117 -0.58 -2.06 -19.96
CA PRO A 117 0.66 -2.00 -19.22
C PRO A 117 1.56 -0.85 -19.69
N ILE A 118 2.28 -0.30 -18.73
CA ILE A 118 3.45 0.53 -18.98
C ILE A 118 4.69 -0.18 -18.47
N ALA A 119 5.83 0.17 -19.06
CA ALA A 119 7.14 -0.08 -18.51
C ALA A 119 7.70 1.25 -17.98
N LEU A 120 7.87 1.32 -16.66
CA LEU A 120 8.32 2.50 -15.92
C LEU A 120 9.82 2.41 -15.65
N ALA A 121 10.58 3.35 -16.18
CA ALA A 121 12.02 3.46 -15.95
C ALA A 121 12.36 4.49 -14.86
N SER A 122 11.52 5.51 -14.68
CA SER A 122 11.72 6.57 -13.71
C SER A 122 10.37 7.19 -13.31
N PRO A 123 9.96 7.17 -12.03
CA PRO A 123 8.71 7.81 -11.59
C PRO A 123 8.80 9.34 -11.52
N LEU A 124 10.01 9.90 -11.35
CA LEU A 124 10.27 11.34 -11.21
C LEU A 124 11.64 11.69 -11.81
N PRO A 125 11.84 12.91 -12.33
CA PRO A 125 13.12 13.34 -12.87
C PRO A 125 14.29 13.12 -11.88
N GLY A 126 15.33 12.42 -12.34
CA GLY A 126 16.53 12.13 -11.55
C GLY A 126 16.39 11.00 -10.53
N ILE A 127 15.26 10.28 -10.52
CA ILE A 127 15.04 9.09 -9.68
C ILE A 127 14.74 7.90 -10.58
N GLU A 128 15.69 6.99 -10.70
CA GLU A 128 15.53 5.76 -11.50
C GLU A 128 14.75 4.69 -10.73
N LEU A 129 13.96 3.89 -11.43
CA LEU A 129 13.39 2.64 -10.92
C LEU A 129 14.22 1.48 -11.45
N LYS A 130 14.81 0.68 -10.55
CA LYS A 130 15.67 -0.44 -10.94
C LYS A 130 15.21 -1.78 -10.36
N PRO A 131 15.07 -2.83 -11.20
CA PRO A 131 15.00 -2.77 -12.67
C PRO A 131 13.74 -2.02 -13.17
N GLU A 132 13.71 -1.66 -14.47
CA GLU A 132 12.52 -1.11 -15.13
C GLU A 132 11.30 -2.02 -14.83
N GLY A 133 10.21 -1.40 -14.38
CA GLY A 133 9.05 -2.13 -13.83
C GLY A 133 7.87 -2.18 -14.80
N LYS A 134 7.24 -3.35 -14.95
CA LYS A 134 5.99 -3.50 -15.70
C LYS A 134 4.81 -3.40 -14.74
N MET A 135 3.91 -2.45 -14.97
CA MET A 135 2.76 -2.21 -14.08
C MET A 135 1.65 -1.45 -14.81
N ARG A 136 0.49 -1.30 -14.15
CA ARG A 136 -0.55 -0.36 -14.57
C ARG A 136 -0.13 1.08 -14.33
N CYS A 137 -0.72 2.00 -15.09
CA CYS A 137 -0.43 3.42 -14.92
C CYS A 137 -0.78 3.90 -13.50
N GLU A 138 -1.89 3.44 -12.93
CA GLU A 138 -2.36 3.86 -11.61
C GLU A 138 -1.36 3.54 -10.50
N THR A 139 -0.73 2.36 -10.56
CA THR A 139 0.33 1.96 -9.63
C THR A 139 1.56 2.86 -9.76
N ALA A 140 1.97 3.16 -11.00
CA ALA A 140 3.09 4.06 -11.25
C ALA A 140 2.80 5.50 -10.79
N LEU A 141 1.56 5.97 -10.98
CA LEU A 141 1.12 7.28 -10.53
C LEU A 141 1.11 7.38 -9.00
N ALA A 142 0.60 6.35 -8.32
CA ALA A 142 0.66 6.27 -6.86
C ALA A 142 2.10 6.30 -6.34
N LEU A 143 3.01 5.53 -6.97
CA LEU A 143 4.45 5.53 -6.66
C LEU A 143 5.06 6.92 -6.84
N ALA A 144 4.82 7.58 -7.97
CA ALA A 144 5.35 8.90 -8.25
C ALA A 144 4.84 9.96 -7.25
N GLN A 145 3.56 9.90 -6.88
CA GLN A 145 2.95 10.83 -5.92
C GLN A 145 3.48 10.64 -4.51
N TRP A 146 3.59 9.39 -4.05
CA TRP A 146 4.18 9.03 -2.76
C TRP A 146 5.64 9.50 -2.67
N MET A 147 6.44 9.21 -3.70
CA MET A 147 7.83 9.65 -3.76
C MET A 147 7.95 11.17 -3.69
N LYS A 148 7.18 11.89 -4.53
CA LYS A 148 7.24 13.34 -4.65
C LYS A 148 6.85 14.06 -3.38
N THR A 149 5.80 13.58 -2.72
CA THR A 149 5.14 14.31 -1.63
C THR A 149 5.67 13.91 -0.27
N SER A 150 6.05 12.64 -0.10
CA SER A 150 6.39 12.07 1.20
C SER A 150 7.83 11.60 1.28
N VAL A 151 8.24 10.63 0.45
CA VAL A 151 9.54 9.95 0.61
C VAL A 151 10.72 10.91 0.47
N ILE A 152 10.72 11.78 -0.55
CA ILE A 152 11.80 12.76 -0.74
C ILE A 152 11.91 13.71 0.46
N SER A 153 10.76 14.17 0.98
CA SER A 153 10.70 15.03 2.15
C SER A 153 11.22 14.32 3.41
N SER A 154 10.84 13.06 3.62
CA SER A 154 11.36 12.24 4.74
C SER A 154 12.86 11.98 4.61
N ALA A 155 13.33 11.73 3.39
CA ALA A 155 14.74 11.49 3.11
C ALA A 155 15.60 12.72 3.37
N ALA A 156 15.07 13.94 3.19
CA ALA A 156 15.80 15.19 3.42
C ALA A 156 16.27 15.39 4.87
N ALA A 157 15.72 14.65 5.84
CA ALA A 157 16.20 14.63 7.22
C ALA A 157 17.49 13.81 7.39
N LEU A 158 17.83 12.95 6.43
CA LEU A 158 19.08 12.19 6.39
C LEU A 158 20.22 13.07 5.87
N GLU A 159 21.43 12.81 6.35
CA GLU A 159 22.63 13.37 5.74
C GLU A 159 22.75 12.91 4.28
N ASN A 160 22.86 13.85 3.33
CA ASN A 160 22.83 13.57 1.89
C ASN A 160 21.57 12.81 1.43
N GLY A 161 20.41 13.19 1.97
CA GLY A 161 19.09 12.59 1.74
C GLY A 161 18.52 12.62 0.31
N LYS A 162 19.33 12.89 -0.72
CA LYS A 162 18.88 12.91 -2.11
C LYS A 162 18.85 11.49 -2.68
N ILE A 163 17.65 10.94 -2.81
CA ILE A 163 17.41 9.65 -3.46
C ILE A 163 17.61 9.81 -4.98
N VAL A 164 18.33 8.86 -5.60
CA VAL A 164 18.55 8.79 -7.06
C VAL A 164 18.08 7.48 -7.66
N THR A 165 17.82 6.46 -6.84
CA THR A 165 17.27 5.18 -7.31
C THR A 165 16.34 4.57 -6.29
N ILE A 166 15.23 4.04 -6.78
CA ILE A 166 14.33 3.13 -6.10
C ILE A 166 14.66 1.73 -6.60
N ASN A 167 15.10 0.84 -5.71
CA ASN A 167 15.37 -0.54 -6.08
C ASN A 167 14.14 -1.39 -5.75
N GLN A 168 13.46 -1.87 -6.78
CA GLN A 168 12.29 -2.73 -6.63
C GLN A 168 12.70 -4.21 -6.59
N ALA A 169 12.03 -4.99 -5.75
CA ALA A 169 12.17 -6.45 -5.71
C ALA A 169 11.25 -7.11 -6.75
N SER A 170 10.04 -6.60 -6.92
CA SER A 170 9.13 -7.07 -7.96
C SER A 170 8.11 -6.02 -8.41
N THR A 171 7.61 -6.21 -9.65
CA THR A 171 6.47 -5.47 -10.21
C THR A 171 5.48 -6.48 -10.79
N TYR A 172 5.42 -6.69 -12.09
CA TYR A 172 4.60 -7.76 -12.66
C TYR A 172 5.22 -9.15 -12.45
N ILE A 173 4.50 -10.03 -11.75
CA ILE A 173 4.80 -11.47 -11.62
C ILE A 173 3.48 -12.24 -11.67
N CYS A 174 3.33 -13.13 -12.66
CA CYS A 174 2.18 -14.03 -12.72
C CYS A 174 2.26 -15.09 -11.62
N ARG A 175 1.45 -14.92 -10.58
CA ARG A 175 1.30 -15.85 -9.45
C ARG A 175 -0.03 -15.66 -8.73
N LEU A 176 -0.47 -16.68 -8.00
CA LEU A 176 -1.51 -16.53 -6.99
C LEU A 176 -0.95 -15.83 -5.73
N ARG A 177 -1.84 -15.28 -4.90
CA ARG A 177 -1.44 -14.66 -3.62
C ARG A 177 -0.70 -15.67 -2.76
N ASN A 178 0.36 -15.20 -2.09
CA ASN A 178 1.20 -15.99 -1.18
C ASN A 178 1.76 -17.28 -1.80
N ASN A 179 1.93 -17.31 -3.13
CA ASN A 179 2.35 -18.51 -3.88
C ASN A 179 1.46 -19.74 -3.64
N ALA A 180 0.19 -19.54 -3.27
CA ALA A 180 -0.75 -20.62 -3.04
C ALA A 180 -1.04 -21.40 -4.33
N SER A 181 -1.38 -22.69 -4.20
CA SER A 181 -1.81 -23.54 -5.33
C SER A 181 -3.24 -23.23 -5.79
N ALA A 182 -4.03 -22.57 -4.95
CA ALA A 182 -5.40 -22.15 -5.24
C ALA A 182 -5.73 -20.85 -4.48
N GLY A 183 -6.64 -20.04 -5.03
CA GLY A 183 -7.12 -18.85 -4.33
C GLY A 183 -7.24 -17.62 -5.23
N LYS A 184 -7.04 -16.45 -4.63
CA LYS A 184 -7.08 -15.15 -5.32
C LYS A 184 -5.75 -14.93 -6.05
N ILE A 185 -5.82 -14.34 -7.24
CA ILE A 185 -4.63 -13.92 -7.98
C ILE A 185 -3.94 -12.75 -7.25
N SER A 186 -2.61 -12.68 -7.36
CA SER A 186 -1.80 -11.62 -6.77
C SER A 186 -2.04 -10.27 -7.45
N GLU A 187 -1.90 -9.17 -6.71
CA GLU A 187 -1.94 -7.82 -7.29
C GLU A 187 -0.74 -7.55 -8.20
N HIS A 188 0.41 -8.21 -7.97
CA HIS A 188 1.52 -8.21 -8.92
C HIS A 188 1.12 -8.79 -10.28
N ALA A 189 0.32 -9.86 -10.28
CA ALA A 189 -0.14 -10.51 -11.52
C ALA A 189 -1.19 -9.69 -12.27
N ARG A 190 -1.69 -8.61 -11.66
CA ARG A 190 -2.58 -7.61 -12.26
C ARG A 190 -1.87 -6.30 -12.60
N GLY A 191 -0.57 -6.20 -12.33
CA GLY A 191 0.17 -4.94 -12.45
C GLY A 191 -0.23 -3.87 -11.44
N ASN A 192 -0.94 -4.25 -10.37
CA ASN A 192 -1.46 -3.35 -9.33
C ASN A 192 -0.47 -3.10 -8.19
N ALA A 193 0.63 -3.85 -8.13
CA ALA A 193 1.56 -3.87 -7.00
C ALA A 193 3.01 -3.62 -7.39
N ILE A 194 3.78 -3.11 -6.43
CA ILE A 194 5.22 -2.96 -6.48
C ILE A 194 5.82 -3.31 -5.13
N ASP A 195 6.94 -4.05 -5.16
CA ASP A 195 7.75 -4.33 -3.99
C ASP A 195 9.00 -3.44 -4.00
N ILE A 196 9.20 -2.63 -2.95
CA ILE A 196 10.37 -1.75 -2.80
C ILE A 196 11.36 -2.36 -1.83
N ALA A 197 12.54 -2.73 -2.31
CA ALA A 197 13.58 -3.33 -1.49
C ALA A 197 14.51 -2.30 -0.83
N SER A 198 14.81 -1.20 -1.53
CA SER A 198 15.73 -0.19 -1.00
C SER A 198 15.69 1.14 -1.75
N PHE A 199 16.31 2.16 -1.15
CA PHE A 199 16.57 3.45 -1.78
C PHE A 199 18.07 3.72 -1.85
N THR A 200 18.58 4.04 -3.04
CA THR A 200 19.97 4.47 -3.24
C THR A 200 20.04 5.99 -3.35
N PHE A 201 20.99 6.57 -2.64
CA PHE A 201 21.20 8.01 -2.50
C PHE A 201 22.35 8.47 -3.39
N GLU A 202 22.40 9.77 -3.70
CA GLU A 202 23.40 10.37 -4.60
C GLU A 202 24.85 10.11 -4.13
N ASN A 203 25.07 9.98 -2.82
CA ASN A 203 26.37 9.66 -2.24
C ASN A 203 26.77 8.17 -2.35
N GLY A 204 25.96 7.33 -3.02
CA GLY A 204 26.18 5.91 -3.18
C GLY A 204 25.69 5.03 -2.01
N LYS A 205 25.24 5.63 -0.91
CA LYS A 205 24.63 4.87 0.20
C LYS A 205 23.32 4.25 -0.27
N THR A 206 23.06 3.01 0.13
CA THR A 206 21.76 2.35 -0.06
C THR A 206 21.16 2.04 1.30
N ILE A 207 19.89 2.39 1.49
CA ILE A 207 19.10 2.04 2.67
C ILE A 207 18.12 0.95 2.26
N GLY A 208 18.39 -0.27 2.72
CA GLY A 208 17.48 -1.40 2.60
C GLY A 208 16.27 -1.27 3.51
N VAL A 209 15.13 -1.74 3.02
CA VAL A 209 13.94 -1.98 3.82
C VAL A 209 14.18 -3.23 4.66
N GLU A 210 14.10 -3.08 5.97
CA GLU A 210 14.29 -4.15 6.98
C GLU A 210 13.51 -3.80 8.26
N PRO A 211 13.32 -4.69 9.24
CA PRO A 211 12.58 -4.34 10.46
C PRO A 211 13.19 -3.14 11.19
N ARG A 212 12.41 -2.07 11.39
CA ARG A 212 12.89 -0.79 11.98
C ARG A 212 11.91 -0.15 12.98
N ARG A 213 10.88 -0.85 13.45
CA ARG A 213 9.93 -0.38 14.47
C ARG A 213 10.60 0.37 15.63
N GLU A 214 11.62 -0.26 16.21
CA GLU A 214 12.30 0.22 17.41
C GLU A 214 13.63 0.93 17.12
N ASP A 215 14.00 1.09 15.84
CA ASP A 215 15.25 1.73 15.44
C ASP A 215 15.21 3.24 15.77
N PRO A 216 15.99 3.74 16.74
CA PRO A 216 15.94 5.14 17.16
C PRO A 216 16.72 6.07 16.22
N THR A 217 17.35 5.55 15.16
CA THR A 217 18.15 6.35 14.23
C THR A 217 17.29 7.15 13.26
N LEU A 218 17.89 8.13 12.58
CA LEU A 218 17.24 8.84 11.48
C LEU A 218 16.89 7.91 10.31
N THR A 219 17.63 6.81 10.12
CA THR A 219 17.31 5.81 9.10
C THR A 219 16.03 5.05 9.47
N GLY A 220 15.88 4.65 10.73
CA GLY A 220 14.63 4.12 11.27
C GLY A 220 13.46 5.09 11.13
N ALA A 221 13.66 6.35 11.50
CA ALA A 221 12.64 7.39 11.35
C ALA A 221 12.22 7.61 9.88
N PHE A 222 13.20 7.65 8.96
CA PHE A 222 12.94 7.76 7.52
C PHE A 222 12.08 6.59 7.01
N GLN A 223 12.46 5.34 7.32
CA GLN A 223 11.73 4.18 6.84
C GLN A 223 10.32 4.12 7.39
N ARG A 224 10.13 4.38 8.70
CA ARG A 224 8.79 4.42 9.32
C ARG A 224 7.92 5.52 8.71
N ALA A 225 8.50 6.70 8.44
CA ALA A 225 7.77 7.77 7.76
C ALA A 225 7.40 7.41 6.31
N ALA A 226 8.30 6.74 5.58
CA ALA A 226 8.04 6.25 4.23
C ALA A 226 6.89 5.21 4.23
N SER A 227 6.94 4.21 5.11
CA SER A 227 5.88 3.20 5.27
C SER A 227 4.54 3.85 5.64
N ALA A 228 4.49 4.63 6.72
CA ALA A 228 3.26 5.25 7.20
C ALA A 228 2.61 6.19 6.15
N SER A 229 3.42 6.95 5.40
CA SER A 229 2.91 7.85 4.36
C SER A 229 2.43 7.12 3.10
N ALA A 230 2.90 5.91 2.84
CA ALA A 230 2.47 5.12 1.68
C ALA A 230 0.96 4.84 1.72
N CYS A 231 0.38 4.74 2.90
CA CYS A 231 -1.06 4.52 3.10
C CYS A 231 -1.97 5.60 2.51
N LEU A 232 -1.44 6.79 2.24
CA LEU A 232 -2.18 7.87 1.58
C LEU A 232 -2.37 7.62 0.08
N TYR A 233 -1.49 6.82 -0.52
CA TYR A 233 -1.40 6.60 -1.97
C TYR A 233 -1.80 5.19 -2.37
N PHE A 234 -1.48 4.22 -1.50
CA PHE A 234 -1.78 2.81 -1.70
C PHE A 234 -2.96 2.38 -0.82
N THR A 235 -3.63 1.33 -1.23
CA THR A 235 -4.72 0.70 -0.46
C THR A 235 -4.24 -0.49 0.37
N THR A 236 -3.07 -1.03 0.03
CA THR A 236 -2.36 -2.03 0.82
C THR A 236 -0.92 -1.57 0.99
N VAL A 237 -0.48 -1.50 2.24
CA VAL A 237 0.91 -1.27 2.61
C VAL A 237 1.29 -2.37 3.59
N LEU A 238 2.21 -3.24 3.16
CA LEU A 238 2.81 -4.28 4.00
C LEU A 238 4.27 -3.92 4.13
N ASP A 239 4.71 -3.65 5.35
CA ASP A 239 6.10 -3.39 5.68
C ASP A 239 6.74 -4.59 6.41
N PRO A 240 8.03 -4.54 6.74
CA PRO A 240 8.74 -5.65 7.41
C PRO A 240 8.10 -6.20 8.67
N GLU A 241 7.21 -5.44 9.29
CA GLU A 241 6.57 -5.83 10.52
C GLU A 241 5.20 -6.48 10.29
N SER A 242 4.71 -6.52 9.06
CA SER A 242 3.38 -7.06 8.70
C SER A 242 3.32 -8.59 8.77
N ASP A 243 4.25 -9.27 8.12
CA ASP A 243 4.45 -10.72 8.18
C ASP A 243 5.83 -11.13 7.64
N ALA A 244 6.17 -12.41 7.81
CA ALA A 244 7.47 -12.98 7.43
C ALA A 244 7.80 -12.85 5.93
N ALA A 245 6.80 -12.71 5.05
CA ALA A 245 7.04 -12.57 3.62
C ALA A 245 7.52 -11.16 3.24
N HIS A 246 7.27 -10.15 4.08
CA HIS A 246 7.57 -8.75 3.79
C HIS A 246 8.75 -8.19 4.59
N GLU A 247 9.51 -9.02 5.31
CA GLU A 247 10.62 -8.61 6.19
C GLU A 247 11.70 -7.74 5.52
N THR A 248 11.83 -7.80 4.19
CA THR A 248 12.92 -7.13 3.45
C THR A 248 12.44 -6.16 2.37
N HIS A 249 11.15 -5.84 2.32
CA HIS A 249 10.59 -4.92 1.31
C HIS A 249 9.26 -4.32 1.75
N PHE A 250 8.86 -3.23 1.12
CA PHE A 250 7.48 -2.76 1.17
C PHE A 250 6.69 -3.39 0.04
N HIS A 251 5.60 -4.09 0.32
CA HIS A 251 4.58 -4.42 -0.69
C HIS A 251 3.53 -3.31 -0.70
N LEU A 252 3.37 -2.68 -1.86
CA LEU A 252 2.49 -1.53 -2.06
C LEU A 252 1.52 -1.85 -3.21
N ASP A 253 0.20 -1.82 -2.97
CA ASP A 253 -0.79 -2.05 -4.03
C ASP A 253 -2.01 -1.12 -3.99
N VAL A 254 -2.62 -0.97 -5.16
CA VAL A 254 -3.83 -0.14 -5.40
C VAL A 254 -5.11 -0.97 -5.52
N LEU A 255 -5.15 -2.16 -4.89
CA LEU A 255 -6.33 -3.02 -4.89
C LEU A 255 -7.57 -2.30 -4.35
N GLU A 256 -8.53 -2.08 -5.24
CA GLU A 256 -9.83 -1.57 -4.87
C GLU A 256 -10.59 -2.57 -3.98
N ARG A 257 -11.10 -2.06 -2.86
CA ARG A 257 -11.89 -2.82 -1.89
C ARG A 257 -13.23 -2.15 -1.69
N ASN A 258 -14.24 -2.97 -1.42
CA ASN A 258 -15.57 -2.48 -1.07
C ASN A 258 -15.48 -1.51 0.12
N GLY A 259 -16.13 -0.36 -0.01
CA GLY A 259 -16.14 0.69 1.02
C GLY A 259 -14.83 1.47 1.17
N GLY A 260 -13.87 1.32 0.24
CA GLY A 260 -12.61 2.08 0.27
C GLY A 260 -11.67 1.70 1.41
N PHE A 261 -11.85 0.51 1.99
CA PHE A 261 -11.00 0.01 3.07
C PHE A 261 -9.53 -0.03 2.65
N ARG A 262 -8.64 0.38 3.57
CA ARG A 262 -7.18 0.35 3.38
C ARG A 262 -6.56 -0.57 4.41
N TYR A 263 -5.60 -1.38 3.97
CA TYR A 263 -4.80 -2.23 4.84
C TYR A 263 -3.41 -1.62 4.99
N CYS A 264 -3.08 -1.21 6.20
CA CYS A 264 -1.88 -0.46 6.53
C CYS A 264 -1.26 -1.08 7.77
N HIS A 265 -0.01 -1.49 7.66
CA HIS A 265 0.78 -1.96 8.78
C HIS A 265 1.64 -0.83 9.36
#